data_AF-A0A382U8V0-F1
#
_entry.id   AF-A0A382U8V0-F1
#
_cell.length_a   1.000
_cell.length_b   1.000
_cell.length_c   1.000
_cell.angle_alpha   90.00
_cell.angle_beta   90.00
_cell.angle_gamma   90.00
#
_symmetry.space_group_name_H-M   'P 1'
#
loop_
_entity.id
_entity.type
_entity.pdbx_description
1 polymer ?
#
loop_
_entity_poly.entity_id
_entity_poly.type
_entity_poly.pdbx_seq_one_letter_code
_entity_poly.pdbx_strand_id
1 'polypeptide(L)'
;VLSKASEKYDIGTVYTDFQEMLANESLDGAVIAVWHAAHYEVARACLERGLHVVLEKPMALQAVQARDLCDLAREHRCEIIMGYPWHFLTQTVRAREVVQSGALGQIHYASSLFSSSAYDLYRGEDHSDNPEMAAQYPVVGPGDVYHDPARSGGGQ
;
A
#
# COMPACT_ATOMS: atom_id res chain seq x y z
N VAL A 1 12.62 12.88 10.33
CA VAL A 1 12.31 11.53 9.80
C VAL A 1 13.26 11.18 8.65
N LEU A 2 13.35 12.02 7.62
CA LEU A 2 14.23 11.80 6.46
C LEU A 2 15.71 11.56 6.83
N SER A 3 16.31 12.40 7.69
CA SER A 3 17.72 12.22 8.12
C SER A 3 17.99 10.86 8.78
N LYS A 4 17.08 10.41 9.65
CA LYS A 4 17.18 9.09 10.29
C LYS A 4 17.06 7.95 9.27
N ALA A 5 16.19 8.10 8.27
CA ALA A 5 16.01 7.10 7.22
C ALA A 5 17.22 7.05 6.28
N SER A 6 17.76 8.20 5.88
CA SER A 6 18.92 8.27 5.00
C SER A 6 20.17 7.70 5.65
N GLU A 7 20.42 7.99 6.93
CA GLU A 7 21.53 7.41 7.68
C GLU A 7 21.37 5.88 7.85
N LYS A 8 20.15 5.41 8.14
CA LYS A 8 19.89 3.98 8.40
C LYS A 8 20.04 3.13 7.14
N TYR A 9 19.60 3.62 5.99
CA TYR A 9 19.54 2.87 4.74
C TYR A 9 20.58 3.32 3.71
N ASP A 10 21.54 4.16 4.11
CA ASP A 10 22.61 4.70 3.25
C ASP A 10 22.08 5.35 1.96
N ILE A 11 21.10 6.24 2.12
CA ILE A 11 20.46 6.96 1.01
C ILE A 11 21.13 8.33 0.84
N GLY A 12 21.75 8.56 -0.32
CA GLY A 12 22.54 9.76 -0.60
C GLY A 12 21.75 11.05 -0.78
N THR A 13 20.53 10.98 -1.33
CA THR A 13 19.69 12.15 -1.61
C THR A 13 18.32 11.99 -0.99
N VAL A 14 17.82 13.05 -0.34
CA VAL A 14 16.46 13.09 0.23
C VAL A 14 15.75 14.37 -0.20
N TYR A 15 14.45 14.25 -0.40
CA TYR A 15 13.59 15.36 -0.80
C TYR A 15 12.42 15.52 0.18
N THR A 16 12.02 16.76 0.42
CA THR A 16 10.80 17.07 1.18
C THR A 16 9.57 17.23 0.27
N ASP A 17 9.78 17.39 -1.03
CA ASP A 17 8.76 17.46 -2.06
C ASP A 17 9.04 16.42 -3.14
N PHE A 18 8.05 15.56 -3.43
CA PHE A 18 8.22 14.51 -4.44
C PHE A 18 8.26 15.10 -5.86
N GLN A 19 7.66 16.25 -6.11
CA GLN A 19 7.71 16.90 -7.42
C GLN A 19 9.13 17.38 -7.73
N GLU A 20 9.83 17.90 -6.71
CA GLU A 20 11.25 18.26 -6.82
C GLU A 20 12.12 17.02 -7.06
N MET A 21 11.88 15.93 -6.34
CA MET A 21 12.56 14.65 -6.57
C MET A 21 12.39 14.19 -8.02
N LEU A 22 11.15 14.13 -8.50
CA LEU A 22 10.84 13.71 -9.87
C LEU A 22 11.50 14.65 -10.91
N ALA A 23 11.62 15.94 -10.62
CA ALA A 23 12.24 16.90 -11.54
C ALA A 23 13.77 16.79 -11.62
N ASN A 24 14.43 16.39 -10.54
CA ASN A 24 15.90 16.41 -10.44
C ASN A 24 16.54 15.03 -10.61
N GLU A 25 15.78 13.96 -10.42
CA GLU A 25 16.31 12.59 -10.46
C GLU A 25 15.94 11.87 -11.76
N SER A 26 16.85 11.03 -12.24
CA SER A 26 16.58 10.07 -13.32
C SER A 26 16.30 8.70 -12.69
N LEU A 27 15.01 8.36 -12.59
CA LEU A 27 14.53 7.15 -11.91
C LEU A 27 14.01 6.13 -12.93
N ASP A 28 14.13 4.84 -12.61
CA ASP A 28 13.44 3.77 -13.35
C ASP A 28 12.04 3.48 -12.79
N GLY A 29 11.83 3.79 -11.50
CA GLY A 29 10.58 3.52 -10.82
C GLY A 29 10.47 4.16 -9.43
N ALA A 30 9.29 4.04 -8.82
CA ALA A 30 9.00 4.61 -7.51
C ALA A 30 8.22 3.62 -6.62
N VAL A 31 8.57 3.58 -5.33
CA VAL A 31 7.77 2.93 -4.29
C VAL A 31 6.93 3.99 -3.59
N ILE A 32 5.60 3.88 -3.70
CA ILE A 32 4.64 4.85 -3.21
C ILE A 32 3.95 4.26 -1.97
N ALA A 33 4.40 4.71 -0.81
CA ALA A 33 3.88 4.32 0.51
C ALA A 33 3.46 5.56 1.31
N VAL A 34 2.68 6.44 0.69
CA VAL A 34 2.14 7.66 1.30
C VAL A 34 0.75 7.38 1.91
N TRP A 35 0.06 8.40 2.41
CA TRP A 35 -1.31 8.22 2.89
C TRP A 35 -2.26 7.92 1.70
N HIS A 36 -3.32 7.14 1.95
CA HIS A 36 -4.21 6.63 0.89
C HIS A 36 -4.78 7.73 -0.02
N ALA A 37 -5.10 8.90 0.54
CA ALA A 37 -5.65 10.02 -0.23
C ALA A 37 -4.66 10.66 -1.22
N ALA A 38 -3.35 10.50 -1.03
CA ALA A 38 -2.32 10.98 -1.95
C ALA A 38 -1.85 9.95 -2.98
N HIS A 39 -2.27 8.68 -2.86
CA HIS A 39 -1.84 7.62 -3.78
C HIS A 39 -2.08 7.99 -5.25
N TYR A 40 -3.26 8.51 -5.57
CA TYR A 40 -3.62 8.86 -6.94
C TYR A 40 -2.72 9.96 -7.53
N GLU A 41 -2.54 11.06 -6.81
CA GLU A 41 -1.75 12.20 -7.29
C GLU A 41 -0.29 11.81 -7.52
N VAL A 42 0.32 11.12 -6.55
CA VAL A 42 1.73 10.71 -6.61
C VAL A 42 1.93 9.64 -7.69
N ALA A 43 1.05 8.63 -7.77
CA ALA A 43 1.16 7.57 -8.77
C ALA A 43 0.99 8.12 -10.20
N ARG A 44 0.02 9.01 -10.41
CA ARG A 44 -0.19 9.66 -11.71
C ARG A 44 1.07 10.44 -12.14
N ALA A 45 1.64 11.26 -11.26
CA ALA A 45 2.84 12.03 -11.57
C ALA A 45 4.05 11.15 -11.93
N CYS A 46 4.21 10.00 -11.27
CA CYS A 46 5.24 9.02 -11.61
C CYS A 46 5.00 8.37 -12.98
N LEU A 47 3.77 7.90 -13.23
CA LEU A 47 3.40 7.23 -14.48
C LEU A 47 3.52 8.15 -15.70
N GLU A 48 3.09 9.41 -15.58
CA GLU A 48 3.20 10.43 -16.64
C GLU A 48 4.67 10.68 -17.07
N ARG A 49 5.62 10.38 -16.18
CA ARG A 49 7.06 10.47 -16.44
C ARG A 49 7.68 9.16 -16.94
N GLY A 50 6.88 8.12 -17.16
CA GLY A 50 7.39 6.84 -17.64
C GLY A 50 8.00 5.95 -16.54
N LEU A 51 7.68 6.18 -15.26
CA LEU A 51 8.22 5.40 -14.15
C LEU A 51 7.36 4.15 -13.87
N HIS A 52 8.01 3.01 -13.62
CA HIS A 52 7.32 1.85 -13.01
C HIS A 52 6.97 2.17 -11.55
N VAL A 53 5.85 1.67 -11.03
CA VAL A 53 5.43 1.96 -9.65
C VAL A 53 5.11 0.71 -8.85
N VAL A 54 5.63 0.68 -7.61
CA VAL A 54 5.11 -0.18 -6.55
C VAL A 54 4.22 0.69 -5.67
N LEU A 55 2.91 0.45 -5.69
CA LEU A 55 1.92 1.30 -5.02
C LEU A 55 1.29 0.54 -3.85
N GLU A 56 1.41 1.06 -2.64
CA GLU A 56 0.75 0.46 -1.48
C GLU A 56 -0.77 0.45 -1.62
N LYS A 57 -1.41 -0.51 -0.95
CA LYS A 57 -2.87 -0.66 -0.97
C LYS A 57 -3.53 0.38 -0.05
N PRO A 58 -4.74 0.86 -0.37
CA PRO A 58 -5.49 0.64 -1.62
C PRO A 58 -4.94 1.49 -2.77
N MET A 59 -5.10 1.06 -4.02
CA MET A 59 -4.59 1.80 -5.20
C MET A 59 -5.05 3.26 -5.24
N ALA A 60 -6.34 3.51 -4.97
CA ALA A 60 -6.94 4.83 -4.86
C ALA A 60 -8.22 4.75 -4.01
N LEU A 61 -8.72 5.90 -3.57
CA LEU A 61 -9.99 5.96 -2.82
C LEU A 61 -11.22 5.74 -3.70
N GLN A 62 -11.09 5.98 -5.01
CA GLN A 62 -12.18 5.82 -5.97
C GLN A 62 -11.77 4.88 -7.11
N ALA A 63 -12.69 4.02 -7.53
CA ALA A 63 -12.43 3.07 -8.61
C ALA A 63 -12.19 3.74 -9.98
N VAL A 64 -12.69 4.97 -10.19
CA VAL A 64 -12.40 5.75 -11.41
C VAL A 64 -10.94 6.20 -11.46
N GLN A 65 -10.37 6.63 -10.33
CA GLN A 65 -8.95 6.98 -10.20
C GLN A 65 -8.06 5.74 -10.41
N ALA A 66 -8.44 4.60 -9.83
CA ALA A 66 -7.71 3.35 -10.03
C ALA A 66 -7.67 2.90 -11.51
N ARG A 67 -8.79 3.10 -12.25
CA ARG A 67 -8.85 2.82 -13.69
C ARG A 67 -7.95 3.76 -14.49
N ASP A 68 -8.00 5.05 -14.18
CA ASP A 68 -7.16 6.07 -14.81
C ASP A 68 -5.66 5.74 -14.66
N LEU A 69 -5.19 5.34 -13.47
CA LEU A 69 -3.81 4.91 -13.26
C LEU A 69 -3.44 3.69 -14.12
N CYS A 70 -4.34 2.71 -14.26
CA CYS A 70 -4.10 1.55 -15.12
C CYS A 70 -3.99 1.96 -16.60
N ASP A 71 -4.79 2.92 -17.05
CA ASP A 71 -4.78 3.40 -18.42
C ASP A 71 -3.50 4.20 -18.71
N LEU A 72 -3.10 5.09 -17.79
CA LEU A 72 -1.81 5.80 -17.83
C LEU A 72 -0.62 4.86 -17.89
N ALA A 73 -0.60 3.81 -17.06
CA ALA A 73 0.46 2.82 -17.10
C ALA A 73 0.59 2.15 -18.47
N ARG A 74 -0.54 1.82 -19.14
CA ARG A 74 -0.52 1.26 -20.50
C ARG A 74 -0.06 2.28 -21.53
N GLU A 75 -0.51 3.53 -21.43
CA GLU A 75 -0.12 4.62 -22.34
C GLU A 75 1.38 4.88 -22.31
N HIS A 76 1.93 5.00 -21.09
CA HIS A 76 3.35 5.28 -20.87
C HIS A 76 4.24 4.04 -20.89
N ARG A 77 3.66 2.84 -21.08
CA ARG A 77 4.35 1.54 -21.08
C ARG A 77 5.09 1.24 -19.78
N CYS A 78 4.46 1.61 -18.66
CA CYS A 78 4.91 1.34 -17.31
C CYS A 78 4.13 0.17 -16.68
N GLU A 79 4.66 -0.33 -15.57
CA GLU A 79 4.02 -1.39 -14.79
C GLU A 79 3.61 -0.84 -13.43
N ILE A 80 2.46 -1.33 -12.93
CA ILE A 80 1.99 -1.08 -11.57
C ILE A 80 2.02 -2.41 -10.82
N ILE A 81 2.81 -2.49 -9.75
CA ILE A 81 2.75 -3.58 -8.78
C ILE A 81 2.06 -3.06 -7.52
N MET A 82 0.97 -3.70 -7.12
CA MET A 82 0.35 -3.36 -5.84
C MET A 82 1.18 -3.92 -4.68
N GLY A 83 1.31 -3.14 -3.61
CA GLY A 83 1.82 -3.51 -2.29
C GLY A 83 0.88 -4.49 -1.59
N TYR A 84 0.64 -5.64 -2.23
CA TYR A 84 -0.22 -6.69 -1.74
C TYR A 84 0.54 -8.02 -1.78
N PRO A 85 1.41 -8.28 -0.78
CA PRO A 85 2.33 -9.40 -0.79
C PRO A 85 1.62 -10.76 -0.77
N TRP A 86 0.35 -10.80 -0.35
CA TRP A 86 -0.47 -12.00 -0.27
C TRP A 86 -0.56 -12.78 -1.58
N HIS A 87 -0.48 -12.10 -2.73
CA HIS A 87 -0.47 -12.77 -4.04
C HIS A 87 0.79 -13.61 -4.30
N PHE A 88 1.90 -13.32 -3.60
CA PHE A 88 3.19 -13.98 -3.79
C PHE A 88 3.49 -15.05 -2.74
N LEU A 89 2.60 -15.25 -1.76
CA LEU A 89 2.77 -16.28 -0.75
C LEU A 89 2.53 -17.67 -1.34
N THR A 90 3.36 -18.64 -0.96
CA THR A 90 3.31 -20.03 -1.47
C THR A 90 1.91 -20.64 -1.37
N GLN A 91 1.18 -20.40 -0.28
CA GLN A 91 -0.18 -20.90 -0.12
C GLN A 91 -1.18 -20.28 -1.11
N THR A 92 -1.03 -19.00 -1.45
CA THR A 92 -1.90 -18.31 -2.41
C THR A 92 -1.61 -18.79 -3.83
N VAL A 93 -0.33 -18.91 -4.18
CA VAL A 93 0.09 -19.48 -5.46
C VAL A 93 -0.45 -20.91 -5.60
N ARG A 94 -0.31 -21.73 -4.57
CA ARG A 94 -0.82 -23.11 -4.56
C ARG A 94 -2.35 -23.17 -4.66
N ALA A 95 -3.06 -22.30 -3.93
CA ALA A 95 -4.52 -22.21 -4.01
C ALA A 95 -4.96 -21.86 -5.44
N ARG A 96 -4.30 -20.90 -6.08
CA ARG A 96 -4.54 -20.54 -7.48
C ARG A 96 -4.32 -21.72 -8.44
N GLU A 97 -3.21 -22.45 -8.29
CA GLU A 97 -2.93 -23.64 -9.11
C GLU A 97 -4.01 -24.72 -8.96
N VAL A 98 -4.43 -25.01 -7.73
CA VAL A 98 -5.46 -26.01 -7.45
C VAL A 98 -6.79 -25.62 -8.09
N VAL A 99 -7.19 -24.34 -7.97
CA VAL A 99 -8.39 -23.82 -8.64
C VAL A 99 -8.26 -23.92 -10.16
N GLN A 100 -7.14 -23.50 -10.75
CA GLN A 100 -6.92 -23.51 -12.20
C GLN A 100 -6.84 -24.93 -12.78
N SER A 101 -6.35 -25.90 -12.02
CA SER A 101 -6.26 -27.30 -12.46
C SER A 101 -7.62 -27.99 -12.61
N GLY A 102 -8.70 -27.41 -12.05
CA GLY A 102 -10.02 -28.04 -12.00
C GLY A 102 -10.14 -29.17 -10.97
N ALA A 103 -9.12 -29.40 -10.13
CA ALA A 103 -9.11 -30.47 -9.13
C ALA A 103 -10.26 -30.37 -8.10
N LEU A 104 -10.84 -29.18 -7.92
CA LEU A 104 -11.97 -28.92 -7.02
C LEU A 104 -13.34 -29.14 -7.69
N GLY A 105 -13.37 -29.44 -8.99
CA GLY A 105 -14.61 -29.49 -9.77
C GLY A 105 -15.25 -28.11 -9.93
N GLN A 106 -16.59 -28.07 -10.00
CA GLN A 106 -17.33 -26.82 -10.09
C GLN A 106 -17.29 -26.08 -8.73
N ILE A 107 -16.75 -24.87 -8.73
CA ILE A 107 -16.78 -24.00 -7.55
C ILE A 107 -18.20 -23.47 -7.35
N HIS A 108 -18.79 -23.78 -6.21
CA HIS A 108 -20.13 -23.30 -5.85
C HIS A 108 -20.11 -22.07 -4.95
N TYR A 109 -19.12 -21.95 -4.06
CA TYR A 109 -19.07 -20.91 -3.03
C TYR A 109 -17.64 -20.65 -2.55
N ALA A 110 -17.33 -19.40 -2.23
CA ALA A 110 -16.10 -18.98 -1.57
C ALA A 110 -16.45 -18.00 -0.44
N SER A 111 -15.79 -18.15 0.71
CA SER A 111 -15.95 -17.29 1.88
C SER A 111 -14.60 -16.85 2.40
N SER A 112 -14.51 -15.59 2.81
CA SER A 112 -13.31 -15.01 3.40
C SER A 112 -13.73 -14.04 4.50
N LEU A 113 -13.06 -14.13 5.64
CA LEU A 113 -13.20 -13.22 6.76
C LEU A 113 -11.85 -12.58 7.03
N PHE A 114 -11.80 -11.26 7.00
CA PHE A 114 -10.65 -10.49 7.44
C PHE A 114 -11.10 -9.58 8.59
N SER A 115 -10.58 -9.85 9.78
CA SER A 115 -10.86 -9.07 10.98
C SER A 115 -9.54 -8.57 11.58
N SER A 116 -9.45 -7.28 11.84
CA SER A 116 -8.34 -6.69 12.59
C SER A 116 -8.85 -6.20 13.96
N SER A 117 -7.95 -6.20 14.96
CA SER A 117 -8.18 -5.54 16.26
C SER A 117 -8.01 -4.03 16.19
N ALA A 118 -8.02 -3.42 15.00
CA ALA A 118 -7.86 -1.97 14.83
C ALA A 118 -9.01 -1.15 15.45
N TYR A 119 -10.07 -1.82 15.90
CA TYR A 119 -11.21 -1.17 16.52
C TYR A 119 -10.85 -0.47 17.83
N ASP A 120 -9.97 -1.05 18.63
CA ASP A 120 -9.54 -0.45 19.90
C ASP A 120 -8.65 0.78 19.65
N LEU A 121 -7.80 0.72 18.61
CA LEU A 121 -7.03 1.88 18.12
C LEU A 121 -7.96 3.06 17.76
N TYR A 122 -9.07 2.82 17.07
CA TYR A 122 -9.99 3.89 16.67
C TYR A 122 -10.77 4.50 17.85
N ARG A 123 -10.89 3.78 18.96
CA ARG A 123 -11.47 4.31 20.19
C ARG A 123 -10.49 5.09 21.04
N GLY A 124 -9.21 5.12 20.64
CA GLY A 124 -8.14 5.66 21.47
C GLY A 124 -7.88 4.80 22.70
N GLU A 125 -8.28 3.53 22.67
CA GLU A 125 -7.98 2.58 23.73
C GLU A 125 -6.57 2.01 23.48
N ASP A 126 -5.63 2.36 24.35
CA ASP A 126 -4.25 1.88 24.28
C ASP A 126 -4.13 0.52 24.98
N HIS A 127 -4.03 -0.55 24.17
CA HIS A 127 -3.71 -1.90 24.63
C HIS A 127 -2.30 -2.32 24.21
N SER A 128 -1.40 -1.37 23.91
CA SER A 128 -0.02 -1.67 23.50
C SER A 128 0.76 -2.45 24.57
N ASP A 129 0.35 -2.34 25.83
CA ASP A 129 0.89 -3.09 26.96
C ASP A 129 0.27 -4.49 27.13
N ASN A 130 -0.77 -4.84 26.37
CA ASN A 130 -1.39 -6.17 26.45
C ASN A 130 -0.53 -7.22 25.73
N PRO A 131 0.14 -8.14 26.46
CA PRO A 131 1.07 -9.10 25.87
C PRO A 131 0.38 -10.09 24.92
N GLU A 132 -0.90 -10.36 25.13
CA GLU A 132 -1.68 -11.26 24.27
C GLU A 132 -2.06 -10.61 22.94
N MET A 133 -2.23 -9.29 22.93
CA MET A 133 -2.61 -8.53 21.72
C MET A 133 -1.38 -8.15 20.87
N ALA A 134 -0.29 -7.74 21.54
CA ALA A 134 1.00 -7.46 20.89
C ALA A 134 1.59 -8.70 20.18
N ALA A 135 1.27 -9.91 20.66
CA ALA A 135 1.70 -11.16 20.07
C ALA A 135 1.00 -11.51 18.73
N GLN A 136 -0.13 -10.87 18.42
CA GLN A 136 -0.91 -11.19 17.21
C GLN A 136 -0.69 -10.17 16.10
N TYR A 137 -0.73 -8.87 16.39
CA TYR A 137 -0.34 -7.80 15.46
C TYR A 137 0.06 -6.55 16.27
N PRO A 138 1.28 -5.99 16.12
CA PRO A 138 1.61 -4.72 16.74
C PRO A 138 0.80 -3.62 16.07
N VAL A 139 -0.31 -3.22 16.71
CA VAL A 139 -1.03 -2.01 16.34
C VAL A 139 -0.25 -0.87 16.99
N VAL A 140 0.41 -0.04 16.17
CA VAL A 140 1.06 1.16 16.68
C VAL A 140 -0.03 2.03 17.32
N GLY A 141 0.19 2.43 18.57
CA GLY A 141 -0.76 3.24 19.33
C GLY A 141 -1.13 4.54 18.60
N PRO A 142 -2.27 5.16 18.96
CA PRO A 142 -2.75 6.37 18.32
C PRO A 142 -1.70 7.50 18.41
N GLY A 143 -1.48 8.20 17.31
CA GLY A 143 -0.61 9.38 17.22
C GLY A 143 -1.18 10.41 16.24
N ASP A 144 -0.53 11.56 16.09
CA ASP A 144 -1.07 12.77 15.44
C ASP A 144 -1.62 12.61 14.02
N VAL A 145 -1.26 11.52 13.33
CA VAL A 145 -1.60 11.28 11.92
C VAL A 145 -2.74 10.28 11.76
N TYR A 146 -2.65 9.11 12.41
CA TYR A 146 -3.60 8.01 12.16
C TYR A 146 -4.95 8.21 12.84
N HIS A 147 -4.99 8.84 14.02
CA HIS A 147 -6.24 9.03 14.76
C HIS A 147 -7.08 10.21 14.23
N ASP A 148 -6.50 11.08 13.40
CA ASP A 148 -7.18 12.28 12.89
C ASP A 148 -7.71 12.02 11.47
N PRO A 149 -9.03 11.82 11.30
CA PRO A 149 -9.62 11.53 9.99
C PRO A 149 -9.46 12.67 8.98
N ALA A 150 -9.21 13.91 9.43
CA ALA A 150 -8.90 15.02 8.52
C ALA A 150 -7.48 14.89 7.92
N ARG A 151 -6.59 14.12 8.55
CA ARG A 151 -5.20 13.90 8.10
C ARG A 151 -4.99 12.53 7.46
N SER A 152 -5.56 11.47 8.05
CA SER A 152 -5.45 10.10 7.53
C SER A 152 -6.50 9.78 6.45
N GLY A 153 -7.48 10.67 6.24
CA GLY A 153 -8.60 10.41 5.32
C GLY A 153 -9.58 9.37 5.86
N GLY A 154 -9.48 9.00 7.15
CA GLY A 154 -10.44 8.12 7.82
C GLY A 154 -10.50 6.69 7.29
N GLY A 155 -9.42 6.16 6.70
CA GLY A 155 -9.42 4.86 6.04
C GLY A 155 -8.79 3.71 6.84
N GLN A 156 -9.44 2.54 6.77
CA GLN A 156 -8.74 1.30 6.42
C GLN A 156 -8.61 1.21 4.90
#